data_AF-A0A2W7R103-F1
#
_entry.id   AF-A0A2W7R103-F1
#
_cell.length_a   1.000
_cell.length_b   1.000
_cell.length_c   1.000
_cell.angle_alpha   90.00
_cell.angle_beta   90.00
_cell.angle_gamma   90.00
#
_symmetry.space_group_name_H-M   'P 1'
#
loop_
_entity.id
_entity.type
_entity.pdbx_description
1 polymer ?
#
loop_
_entity_poly.entity_id
_entity_poly.type
_entity_poly.pdbx_seq_one_letter_code
_entity_poly.pdbx_strand_id
1 'polypeptide(L)'
;MSNPSLSLIQTGLRDMGHDPGPVDGLWGKKTRGAVEALIAAGGRPAGRLIAPQTSAMIYQGSARHPVREVVLHCTATRPDWMGNATLAEKRAEIRRWHLERGWRDIGYHWLIDRDGSIAAGRAETVIGAHVIGHNAGTIGISLIGGAGSAVTDRFAEHYTPAQERSLRDLLQGVGMRTRIATISGHNDYAAKACPGFTVAEWLKAA
;
A
#
# COMPACT_ATOMS: atom_id res chain seq x y z
N MET A 1 -30.34 9.79 -7.59
CA MET A 1 -29.70 10.34 -6.38
C MET A 1 -28.20 10.15 -6.52
N SER A 2 -27.41 11.14 -6.11
CA SER A 2 -25.94 11.08 -6.15
C SER A 2 -25.43 9.98 -5.20
N ASN A 3 -24.44 9.20 -5.64
CA ASN A 3 -23.84 8.13 -4.84
C ASN A 3 -22.37 8.48 -4.53
N PRO A 4 -22.00 8.65 -3.24
CA PRO A 4 -20.63 9.00 -2.83
C PRO A 4 -19.57 7.99 -3.29
N SER A 5 -19.90 6.71 -3.37
CA SER A 5 -18.99 5.67 -3.90
C SER A 5 -18.73 5.85 -5.39
N LEU A 6 -19.72 6.34 -6.15
CA LEU A 6 -19.55 6.64 -7.57
C LEU A 6 -18.74 7.91 -7.78
N SER A 7 -18.87 8.92 -6.92
CA SER A 7 -18.02 10.10 -6.94
C SER A 7 -16.55 9.72 -6.73
N LEU A 8 -16.27 8.77 -5.82
CA LEU A 8 -14.90 8.26 -5.61
C LEU A 8 -14.34 7.55 -6.86
N ILE A 9 -15.16 6.76 -7.55
CA ILE A 9 -14.76 6.12 -8.81
C ILE A 9 -14.48 7.18 -9.89
N GLN A 10 -15.35 8.19 -10.03
CA GLN A 10 -15.14 9.29 -10.97
C GLN A 10 -13.86 10.09 -10.63
N THR A 11 -13.59 10.37 -9.36
CA THR A 11 -12.32 11.01 -8.97
C THR A 11 -11.12 10.15 -9.37
N GLY A 12 -11.16 8.84 -9.05
CA GLY A 12 -10.08 7.92 -9.41
C GLY A 12 -9.83 7.82 -10.92
N LEU A 13 -10.89 7.71 -11.72
CA LEU A 13 -10.80 7.68 -13.19
C LEU A 13 -10.17 8.94 -13.75
N ARG A 14 -10.54 10.11 -13.22
CA ARG A 14 -9.95 11.39 -13.62
C ARG A 14 -8.45 11.44 -13.34
N ASP A 15 -8.05 10.99 -12.16
CA ASP A 15 -6.64 11.04 -11.74
C ASP A 15 -5.77 9.98 -12.45
N MET A 16 -6.39 8.91 -12.97
CA MET A 16 -5.77 7.96 -13.90
C MET A 16 -5.72 8.48 -15.35
N GLY A 17 -6.18 9.70 -15.61
CA GLY A 17 -6.13 10.34 -16.93
C GLY A 17 -7.30 9.99 -17.86
N HIS A 18 -8.37 9.38 -17.33
CA HIS A 18 -9.60 9.12 -18.07
C HIS A 18 -10.62 10.25 -17.84
N ASP A 19 -11.58 10.47 -18.77
CA ASP A 19 -12.65 11.47 -18.58
C ASP A 19 -13.96 10.81 -18.14
N PRO A 20 -14.25 10.72 -16.83
CA PRO A 20 -15.50 10.17 -16.33
C PRO A 20 -16.67 11.16 -16.39
N GLY A 21 -16.45 12.39 -16.88
CA GLY A 21 -17.38 13.50 -16.75
C GLY A 21 -17.28 14.22 -15.40
N PRO A 22 -18.32 14.98 -15.00
CA PRO A 22 -18.40 15.61 -13.69
C PRO A 22 -18.29 14.58 -12.55
N VAL A 23 -17.66 14.95 -11.43
CA VAL A 23 -17.63 14.14 -10.21
C VAL A 23 -18.91 14.43 -9.42
N ASP A 24 -20.01 13.86 -9.89
CA ASP A 24 -21.37 14.12 -9.42
C ASP A 24 -22.01 12.90 -8.75
N GLY A 25 -21.33 11.76 -8.73
CA GLY A 25 -21.84 10.52 -8.16
C GLY A 25 -22.90 9.83 -9.02
N LEU A 26 -22.97 10.13 -10.32
CA LEU A 26 -23.90 9.51 -11.27
C LEU A 26 -23.16 8.59 -12.25
N TRP A 27 -23.69 7.37 -12.44
CA TRP A 27 -23.12 6.43 -13.42
C TRP A 27 -23.56 6.76 -14.85
N GLY A 28 -22.95 7.79 -15.45
CA GLY A 28 -23.27 8.26 -16.80
C GLY A 28 -22.49 7.55 -17.91
N LYS A 29 -22.80 7.90 -19.18
CA LYS A 29 -22.10 7.40 -20.36
C LYS A 29 -20.59 7.67 -20.31
N LYS A 30 -20.20 8.87 -19.85
CA LYS A 30 -18.78 9.23 -19.66
C LYS A 30 -18.10 8.38 -18.60
N THR A 31 -18.74 8.19 -17.44
CA THR A 31 -18.20 7.34 -16.37
C THR A 31 -18.01 5.89 -16.84
N ARG A 32 -18.99 5.33 -17.54
CA ARG A 32 -18.87 3.99 -18.14
C ARG A 32 -17.71 3.92 -19.15
N GLY A 33 -17.63 4.88 -20.08
CA GLY A 33 -16.57 4.92 -21.09
C GLY A 33 -15.16 5.10 -20.49
N ALA A 34 -15.04 5.86 -19.41
CA ALA A 34 -13.77 6.00 -18.68
C ALA A 34 -13.35 4.68 -18.01
N VAL A 35 -14.30 3.93 -17.44
CA VAL A 35 -14.01 2.58 -16.88
C VAL A 35 -13.61 1.60 -17.97
N GLU A 36 -14.32 1.58 -19.09
CA GLU A 36 -13.99 0.73 -20.24
C GLU A 36 -12.60 1.06 -20.79
N ALA A 37 -12.26 2.34 -20.90
CA ALA A 37 -10.93 2.79 -21.32
C ALA A 37 -9.84 2.38 -20.33
N LEU A 38 -10.11 2.43 -19.01
CA LEU A 38 -9.20 1.96 -17.98
C LEU A 38 -8.97 0.44 -18.09
N ILE A 39 -10.03 -0.34 -18.26
CA ILE A 39 -9.96 -1.80 -18.44
C ILE A 39 -9.17 -2.15 -19.70
N ALA A 40 -9.44 -1.48 -20.83
CA ALA A 40 -8.73 -1.69 -22.09
C ALA A 40 -7.24 -1.31 -22.00
N ALA A 41 -6.89 -0.34 -21.14
CA ALA A 41 -5.51 0.04 -20.87
C ALA A 41 -4.76 -0.90 -19.91
N GLY A 42 -5.39 -2.02 -19.50
CA GLY A 42 -4.80 -2.97 -18.55
C GLY A 42 -4.77 -2.49 -17.10
N GLY A 43 -5.50 -1.43 -16.78
CA GLY A 43 -5.37 -0.69 -15.54
C GLY A 43 -4.09 0.16 -15.51
N ARG A 44 -4.21 1.44 -15.12
CA ARG A 44 -3.06 2.28 -14.81
C ARG A 44 -3.17 2.70 -13.34
N PRO A 45 -2.09 2.65 -12.55
CA PRO A 45 -2.15 3.18 -11.20
C PRO A 45 -2.45 4.67 -11.27
N ALA A 46 -3.12 5.22 -10.26
CA ALA A 46 -3.25 6.67 -10.14
C ALA A 46 -1.84 7.30 -10.15
N GLY A 47 -1.61 8.22 -11.10
CA GLY A 47 -0.31 8.89 -11.27
C GLY A 47 0.06 9.78 -10.09
N ARG A 48 -0.86 10.03 -9.16
CA ARG A 48 -0.60 10.75 -7.93
C ARG A 48 -1.41 10.12 -6.81
N LEU A 49 -0.80 9.98 -5.62
CA LEU A 49 -1.54 9.70 -4.41
C LEU A 49 -2.50 10.85 -4.15
N ILE A 50 -3.79 10.59 -4.34
CA ILE A 50 -4.84 11.55 -4.05
C ILE A 50 -4.83 11.77 -2.54
N ALA A 51 -4.75 13.03 -2.11
CA ALA A 51 -4.92 13.37 -0.71
C ALA A 51 -6.26 12.76 -0.22
N PRO A 52 -6.27 12.00 0.90
CA PRO A 52 -7.47 11.41 1.47
C PRO A 52 -8.62 12.42 1.62
N GLN A 53 -9.64 12.34 0.76
CA GLN A 53 -10.88 13.12 0.85
C GLN A 53 -11.92 12.39 1.73
N THR A 54 -11.49 11.70 2.78
CA THR A 54 -12.39 10.94 3.67
C THR A 54 -12.46 11.59 5.05
N SER A 55 -13.66 11.62 5.63
CA SER A 55 -13.84 11.92 7.05
C SER A 55 -13.64 10.68 7.92
N ALA A 56 -13.59 9.49 7.31
CA ALA A 56 -13.39 8.23 8.01
C ALA A 56 -12.03 8.15 8.70
N MET A 57 -11.98 7.37 9.78
CA MET A 57 -10.78 7.17 10.58
C MET A 57 -10.77 5.73 11.08
N ILE A 58 -9.68 5.03 10.81
CA ILE A 58 -9.38 3.74 11.45
C ILE A 58 -8.75 4.04 12.81
N TYR A 59 -9.15 3.26 13.81
CA TYR A 59 -8.61 3.33 15.16
C TYR A 59 -7.99 1.99 15.54
N GLN A 60 -6.77 2.03 16.09
CA GLN A 60 -6.02 0.85 16.50
C GLN A 60 -6.07 0.60 18.01
N GLY A 61 -6.33 -0.64 18.38
CA GLY A 61 -6.30 -1.12 19.76
C GLY A 61 -7.37 -0.51 20.66
N SER A 62 -7.39 -0.92 21.93
CA SER A 62 -8.35 -0.45 22.93
C SER A 62 -8.21 1.05 23.24
N ALA A 63 -6.98 1.57 23.15
CA ALA A 63 -6.69 2.99 23.30
C ALA A 63 -7.13 3.86 22.10
N ARG A 64 -7.66 3.23 21.04
CA ARG A 64 -8.18 3.91 19.84
C ARG A 64 -7.19 4.91 19.24
N HIS A 65 -5.98 4.46 18.92
CA HIS A 65 -5.01 5.32 18.23
C HIS A 65 -5.50 5.61 16.80
N PRO A 66 -5.70 6.88 16.40
CA PRO A 66 -6.11 7.20 15.04
C PRO A 66 -4.99 6.86 14.06
N VAL A 67 -5.31 6.12 13.01
CA VAL A 67 -4.34 5.75 11.98
C VAL A 67 -4.13 6.89 11.00
N ARG A 68 -2.93 7.46 11.00
CA ARG A 68 -2.56 8.62 10.18
C ARG A 68 -1.32 8.42 9.32
N GLU A 69 -0.70 7.25 9.40
CA GLU A 69 0.55 7.01 8.69
C GLU A 69 0.58 5.60 8.09
N VAL A 70 1.21 5.50 6.92
CA VAL A 70 1.62 4.22 6.33
C VAL A 70 3.14 4.17 6.31
N VAL A 71 3.71 3.08 6.84
CA VAL A 71 5.16 2.84 6.82
C VAL A 71 5.46 1.71 5.85
N LEU A 72 6.34 1.96 4.89
CA LEU A 72 6.77 0.98 3.89
C LEU A 72 7.97 0.18 4.38
N HIS A 73 7.90 -1.14 4.14
CA HIS A 73 8.89 -2.13 4.53
C HIS A 73 9.29 -3.03 3.36
N CYS A 74 10.32 -3.83 3.58
CA CYS A 74 10.66 -4.97 2.76
C CYS A 74 10.96 -6.20 3.62
N THR A 75 10.83 -7.39 3.03
CA THR A 75 11.15 -8.65 3.71
C THR A 75 12.62 -9.01 3.70
N ALA A 76 13.47 -8.22 3.01
CA ALA A 76 14.88 -8.49 2.78
C ALA A 76 15.14 -9.87 2.15
N THR A 77 14.25 -10.30 1.25
CA THR A 77 14.37 -11.57 0.51
C THR A 77 14.92 -11.34 -0.89
N ARG A 78 15.55 -12.36 -1.46
CA ARG A 78 16.05 -12.34 -2.85
C ARG A 78 14.88 -12.31 -3.85
N PRO A 79 15.09 -11.86 -5.10
CA PRO A 79 14.02 -11.80 -6.11
C PRO A 79 13.35 -13.16 -6.41
N ASP A 80 14.10 -14.25 -6.29
CA ASP A 80 13.69 -15.63 -6.56
C ASP A 80 13.16 -16.38 -5.31
N TRP A 81 13.13 -15.70 -4.15
CA TRP A 81 12.70 -16.31 -2.90
C TRP A 81 11.27 -16.84 -3.00
N MET A 82 11.12 -18.16 -2.79
CA MET A 82 9.85 -18.88 -2.91
C MET A 82 9.12 -18.61 -4.23
N GLY A 83 9.84 -18.43 -5.35
CA GLY A 83 9.24 -18.04 -6.65
C GLY A 83 8.11 -18.95 -7.16
N ASN A 84 8.11 -20.24 -6.77
CA ASN A 84 7.07 -21.21 -7.16
C ASN A 84 5.96 -21.38 -6.10
N ALA A 85 6.07 -20.72 -4.95
CA ALA A 85 5.07 -20.81 -3.90
C ALA A 85 3.95 -19.80 -4.12
N THR A 86 2.76 -20.16 -3.66
CA THR A 86 1.61 -19.26 -3.61
C THR A 86 1.85 -18.11 -2.64
N LEU A 87 1.12 -17.01 -2.82
CA LEU A 87 1.13 -15.89 -1.88
C LEU A 87 0.76 -16.31 -0.45
N ALA A 88 -0.16 -17.27 -0.31
CA ALA A 88 -0.57 -17.77 1.00
C ALA A 88 0.58 -18.46 1.75
N GLU A 89 1.39 -19.25 1.03
CA GLU A 89 2.59 -19.91 1.58
C GLU A 89 3.68 -18.91 1.92
N LYS A 90 3.96 -17.93 1.04
CA LYS A 90 4.92 -16.85 1.31
C LYS A 90 4.54 -16.05 2.56
N ARG A 91 3.27 -15.69 2.69
CA ARG A 91 2.73 -15.02 3.89
C ARG A 91 2.91 -15.91 5.13
N ALA A 92 2.59 -17.20 5.03
CA ALA A 92 2.73 -18.13 6.15
C ALA A 92 4.19 -18.26 6.60
N GLU A 93 5.13 -18.25 5.66
CA GLU A 93 6.56 -18.29 5.94
C GLU A 93 7.05 -17.00 6.63
N ILE A 94 6.64 -15.82 6.14
CA ILE A 94 6.94 -14.54 6.81
C ILE A 94 6.33 -14.49 8.22
N ARG A 95 5.12 -15.04 8.40
CA ARG A 95 4.50 -15.19 9.71
C ARG A 95 5.33 -16.12 10.60
N ARG A 96 5.78 -17.27 10.11
CA ARG A 96 6.65 -18.21 10.83
C ARG A 96 7.90 -17.52 11.35
N TRP A 97 8.61 -16.74 10.53
CA TRP A 97 9.79 -15.98 10.96
C TRP A 97 9.50 -15.01 12.11
N HIS A 98 8.33 -14.37 12.12
CA HIS A 98 7.92 -13.50 13.21
C HIS A 98 7.55 -14.26 14.48
N LEU A 99 6.88 -15.40 14.36
CA LEU A 99 6.58 -16.28 15.50
C LEU A 99 7.86 -16.80 16.17
N GLU A 100 8.88 -17.13 15.38
CA GLU A 100 10.20 -17.55 15.88
C GLU A 100 10.95 -16.45 16.63
N ARG A 101 10.63 -15.19 16.35
CA ARG A 101 11.10 -14.02 17.11
C ARG A 101 10.26 -13.76 18.37
N GLY A 102 9.34 -14.65 18.72
CA GLY A 102 8.45 -14.53 19.87
C GLY A 102 7.29 -13.56 19.67
N TRP A 103 6.99 -13.15 18.42
CA TRP A 103 5.83 -12.30 18.16
C TRP A 103 4.56 -13.13 18.14
N ARG A 104 3.42 -12.50 18.41
CA ARG A 104 2.12 -13.20 18.44
C ARG A 104 1.59 -13.52 17.03
N ASP A 105 2.05 -12.78 16.04
CA ASP A 105 1.64 -12.91 14.63
C ASP A 105 2.59 -12.11 13.73
N ILE A 106 2.39 -12.19 12.42
CA ILE A 106 3.03 -11.34 11.41
C ILE A 106 2.99 -9.85 11.82
N GLY A 107 4.10 -9.13 11.69
CA GLY A 107 4.19 -7.74 12.16
C GLY A 107 3.50 -6.70 11.26
N TYR A 108 3.25 -7.04 9.99
CA TYR A 108 2.70 -6.15 8.97
C TYR A 108 1.19 -6.31 8.80
N HIS A 109 0.54 -5.28 8.26
CA HIS A 109 -0.89 -5.32 7.91
C HIS A 109 -1.11 -5.80 6.47
N TRP A 110 -0.17 -5.49 5.57
CA TRP A 110 -0.22 -5.91 4.17
C TRP A 110 1.13 -6.41 3.67
N LEU A 111 1.08 -7.39 2.78
CA LEU A 111 2.19 -7.88 2.00
C LEU A 111 1.89 -7.69 0.51
N ILE A 112 2.91 -7.33 -0.28
CA ILE A 112 2.82 -7.28 -1.74
C ILE A 112 3.91 -8.16 -2.34
N ASP A 113 3.49 -9.20 -3.04
CA ASP A 113 4.39 -10.15 -3.71
C ASP A 113 4.95 -9.58 -5.02
N ARG A 114 5.97 -10.25 -5.57
CA ARG A 114 6.67 -9.85 -6.79
C ARG A 114 5.77 -9.69 -8.01
N ASP A 115 4.68 -10.45 -8.10
CA ASP A 115 3.69 -10.38 -9.17
C ASP A 115 2.63 -9.27 -8.95
N GLY A 116 2.71 -8.54 -7.83
CA GLY A 116 1.75 -7.51 -7.44
C GLY A 116 0.56 -8.03 -6.62
N SER A 117 0.46 -9.33 -6.36
CA SER A 117 -0.61 -9.87 -5.52
C SER A 117 -0.47 -9.39 -4.07
N ILE A 118 -1.61 -9.09 -3.42
CA ILE A 118 -1.67 -8.49 -2.09
C ILE A 118 -2.24 -9.49 -1.09
N ALA A 119 -1.56 -9.69 0.03
CA ALA A 119 -2.04 -10.50 1.14
C ALA A 119 -2.26 -9.67 2.39
N ALA A 120 -3.38 -9.93 3.07
CA ALA A 120 -3.64 -9.41 4.40
C ALA A 120 -2.74 -10.07 5.45
N GLY A 121 -2.15 -9.25 6.32
CA GLY A 121 -1.49 -9.65 7.56
C GLY A 121 -2.40 -9.40 8.76
N ARG A 122 -1.95 -8.59 9.72
CA ARG A 122 -2.80 -8.12 10.81
C ARG A 122 -3.91 -7.21 10.29
N ALA A 123 -5.07 -7.26 10.94
CA ALA A 123 -6.13 -6.30 10.70
C ALA A 123 -5.64 -4.88 11.02
N GLU A 124 -6.00 -3.89 10.19
CA GLU A 124 -5.56 -2.49 10.36
C GLU A 124 -6.07 -1.82 11.64
N THR A 125 -7.07 -2.41 12.31
CA THR A 125 -7.58 -2.00 13.63
C THR A 125 -6.76 -2.57 14.79
N VAL A 126 -5.76 -3.40 14.52
CA VAL A 126 -4.85 -3.99 15.50
C VAL A 126 -3.48 -3.31 15.36
N ILE A 127 -2.82 -3.03 16.49
CA ILE A 127 -1.47 -2.45 16.47
C ILE A 127 -0.50 -3.48 15.87
N GLY A 128 0.29 -3.03 14.89
CA GLY A 128 1.34 -3.81 14.23
C GLY A 128 2.55 -4.11 15.13
N ALA A 129 3.55 -4.75 14.55
CA ALA A 129 4.86 -4.95 15.16
C ALA A 129 5.96 -4.82 14.09
N HIS A 130 6.00 -3.69 13.40
CA HIS A 130 6.88 -3.47 12.25
C HIS A 130 7.91 -2.35 12.45
N VAL A 131 7.69 -1.39 13.38
CA VAL A 131 8.69 -0.38 13.79
C VAL A 131 8.69 -0.27 15.31
N ILE A 132 9.82 -0.58 15.94
CA ILE A 132 9.95 -0.48 17.41
C ILE A 132 9.72 0.98 17.82
N GLY A 133 8.82 1.20 18.79
CA GLY A 133 8.45 2.54 19.27
C GLY A 133 7.49 3.33 18.38
N HIS A 134 7.14 2.84 17.18
CA HIS A 134 6.33 3.59 16.20
C HIS A 134 5.23 2.74 15.54
N ASN A 135 4.69 1.75 16.26
CA ASN A 135 3.66 0.85 15.71
C ASN A 135 2.23 1.43 15.79
N ALA A 136 1.90 2.16 16.86
CA ALA A 136 0.54 2.62 17.11
C ALA A 136 0.16 3.79 16.18
N GLY A 137 -1.04 3.74 15.59
CA GLY A 137 -1.51 4.78 14.66
C GLY A 137 -0.90 4.68 13.26
N THR A 138 -0.26 3.54 12.94
CA THR A 138 0.44 3.33 11.67
C THR A 138 0.03 2.01 11.01
N ILE A 139 0.03 1.98 9.67
CA ILE A 139 -0.14 0.77 8.88
C ILE A 139 1.21 0.39 8.24
N GLY A 140 1.81 -0.72 8.65
CA GLY A 140 2.93 -1.34 7.94
C GLY A 140 2.52 -2.11 6.69
N ILE A 141 3.07 -1.75 5.53
CA ILE A 141 2.99 -2.48 4.26
C ILE A 141 4.39 -2.99 3.91
N SER A 142 4.57 -4.29 3.67
CA SER A 142 5.87 -4.85 3.31
C SER A 142 5.89 -5.43 1.90
N LEU A 143 6.89 -5.03 1.11
CA LEU A 143 7.18 -5.58 -0.21
C LEU A 143 8.01 -6.86 -0.06
N ILE A 144 7.63 -7.95 -0.74
CA ILE A 144 8.46 -9.14 -0.81
C ILE A 144 9.66 -8.84 -1.72
N GLY A 145 10.86 -8.87 -1.17
CA GLY A 145 12.10 -8.49 -1.87
C GLY A 145 13.04 -7.62 -1.03
N GLY A 146 13.90 -6.87 -1.71
CA GLY A 146 14.76 -5.85 -1.10
C GLY A 146 16.07 -6.34 -0.49
N ALA A 147 16.44 -7.63 -0.65
CA ALA A 147 17.73 -8.12 -0.20
C ALA A 147 18.89 -7.37 -0.89
N GLY A 148 19.82 -6.86 -0.10
CA GLY A 148 21.00 -6.15 -0.60
C GLY A 148 20.76 -4.70 -1.03
N SER A 149 19.56 -4.15 -0.79
CA SER A 149 19.26 -2.75 -1.07
C SER A 149 19.98 -1.78 -0.14
N ALA A 150 20.33 -0.61 -0.64
CA ALA A 150 20.74 0.54 0.15
C ALA A 150 19.58 1.53 0.34
N VAL A 151 19.71 2.43 1.32
CA VAL A 151 18.70 3.45 1.65
C VAL A 151 18.32 4.30 0.44
N THR A 152 19.28 4.57 -0.45
CA THR A 152 19.16 5.52 -1.56
C THR A 152 18.95 4.88 -2.94
N ASP A 153 18.77 3.55 -3.02
CA ASP A 153 18.52 2.89 -4.30
C ASP A 153 17.16 3.30 -4.85
N ARG A 154 16.95 3.12 -6.16
CA ARG A 154 15.63 3.34 -6.76
C ARG A 154 14.74 2.13 -6.55
N PHE A 155 13.45 2.36 -6.40
CA PHE A 155 12.43 1.31 -6.27
C PHE A 155 12.60 0.19 -7.32
N ALA A 156 12.77 0.57 -8.59
CA ALA A 156 12.86 -0.36 -9.72
C ALA A 156 14.12 -1.25 -9.72
N GLU A 157 15.11 -0.99 -8.87
CA GLU A 157 16.31 -1.82 -8.75
C GLU A 157 16.03 -3.10 -7.97
N HIS A 158 15.08 -3.04 -7.02
CA HIS A 158 14.79 -4.13 -6.10
C HIS A 158 13.37 -4.66 -6.17
N TYR A 159 12.46 -3.95 -6.84
CA TYR A 159 11.03 -4.29 -6.89
C TYR A 159 10.49 -4.24 -8.33
N THR A 160 9.33 -4.87 -8.55
CA THR A 160 8.74 -4.97 -9.88
C THR A 160 7.75 -3.83 -10.17
N PRO A 161 7.47 -3.53 -11.46
CA PRO A 161 6.39 -2.62 -11.82
C PRO A 161 5.01 -3.07 -11.32
N ALA A 162 4.77 -4.38 -11.19
CA ALA A 162 3.53 -4.90 -10.63
C ALA A 162 3.40 -4.59 -9.14
N GLN A 163 4.50 -4.72 -8.37
CA GLN A 163 4.55 -4.28 -6.98
C GLN A 163 4.27 -2.78 -6.85
N GLU A 164 4.86 -1.96 -7.73
CA GLU A 164 4.65 -0.51 -7.70
C GLU A 164 3.18 -0.14 -7.91
N ARG A 165 2.52 -0.73 -8.91
CA ARG A 165 1.09 -0.52 -9.18
C ARG A 165 0.24 -0.87 -7.97
N SER A 166 0.39 -2.09 -7.47
CA SER A 166 -0.37 -2.58 -6.32
C SER A 166 -0.11 -1.77 -5.05
N LEU A 167 1.13 -1.27 -4.85
CA LEU A 167 1.45 -0.42 -3.73
C LEU A 167 0.71 0.92 -3.81
N ARG A 168 0.71 1.58 -4.98
CA ARG A 168 0.00 2.85 -5.18
C ARG A 168 -1.52 2.68 -5.00
N ASP A 169 -2.09 1.62 -5.57
CA ASP A 169 -3.52 1.32 -5.44
C ASP A 169 -3.90 1.01 -3.98
N LEU A 170 -3.07 0.25 -3.26
CA LEU A 170 -3.28 -0.04 -1.85
C LEU A 170 -3.19 1.21 -0.98
N LEU A 171 -2.20 2.08 -1.22
CA LEU A 171 -2.07 3.35 -0.51
C LEU A 171 -3.30 4.25 -0.73
N GLN A 172 -3.82 4.31 -1.95
CA GLN A 172 -5.07 5.02 -2.25
C GLN A 172 -6.26 4.38 -1.51
N GLY A 173 -6.39 3.05 -1.55
CA GLY A 173 -7.45 2.33 -0.86
C GLY A 173 -7.42 2.49 0.66
N VAL A 174 -6.24 2.59 1.27
CA VAL A 174 -6.07 2.97 2.69
C VAL A 174 -6.52 4.42 2.90
N GLY A 175 -6.10 5.35 2.04
CA GLY A 175 -6.49 6.76 2.09
C GLY A 175 -7.99 7.01 1.97
N MET A 176 -8.75 6.12 1.34
CA MET A 176 -10.21 6.20 1.29
C MET A 176 -10.88 5.81 2.62
N ARG A 177 -10.20 5.03 3.46
CA ARG A 177 -10.75 4.42 4.69
C ARG A 177 -10.25 5.10 5.96
N THR A 178 -9.13 5.80 5.89
CA THR A 178 -8.60 6.60 7.01
C THR A 178 -7.82 7.81 6.52
N ARG A 179 -7.80 8.89 7.32
CA ARG A 179 -7.05 10.11 7.01
C ARG A 179 -5.55 9.92 7.21
N ILE A 180 -4.88 9.34 6.23
CA ILE A 180 -3.42 9.28 6.16
C ILE A 180 -2.86 10.67 5.90
N ALA A 181 -1.96 11.11 6.77
CA ALA A 181 -1.21 12.37 6.66
C ALA A 181 0.22 12.14 6.18
N THR A 182 0.78 10.93 6.37
CA THR A 182 2.18 10.64 6.10
C THR A 182 2.35 9.26 5.50
N ILE A 183 3.25 9.15 4.52
CA ILE A 183 3.73 7.88 3.98
C ILE A 183 5.26 7.92 4.08
N SER A 184 5.83 6.97 4.82
CA SER A 184 7.23 6.94 5.25
C SER A 184 7.86 5.58 4.97
N GLY A 185 9.18 5.48 5.09
CA GLY A 185 9.92 4.22 5.09
C GLY A 185 10.40 3.84 6.49
N HIS A 186 10.71 2.56 6.73
CA HIS A 186 11.33 2.15 8.00
C HIS A 186 12.68 2.87 8.25
N ASN A 187 13.42 3.18 7.19
CA ASN A 187 14.65 3.97 7.20
C ASN A 187 14.48 5.39 7.76
N ASP A 188 13.26 5.94 7.78
CA ASP A 188 12.98 7.24 8.40
C ASP A 188 13.00 7.18 9.95
N TYR A 189 12.87 5.98 10.53
CA TYR A 189 12.76 5.76 11.99
C TYR A 189 13.87 4.90 12.59
N ALA A 190 14.68 4.25 11.75
CA ALA A 190 15.74 3.37 12.18
C ALA A 190 16.91 3.40 11.19
N ALA A 191 18.14 3.22 11.69
CA ALA A 191 19.33 3.04 10.87
C ALA A 191 19.31 1.68 10.13
N LYS A 192 18.43 1.56 9.14
CA LYS A 192 18.18 0.37 8.32
C LYS A 192 18.01 0.78 6.86
N ALA A 193 18.38 -0.11 5.94
CA ALA A 193 18.17 0.13 4.51
C ALA A 193 16.68 0.11 4.11
N CYS A 194 15.88 -0.73 4.77
CA CYS A 194 14.45 -0.95 4.51
C CYS A 194 13.65 0.36 4.38
N PRO A 195 12.84 0.57 3.32
CA PRO A 195 12.45 -0.41 2.30
C PRO A 195 13.42 -0.50 1.10
N GLY A 196 14.62 0.07 1.18
CA GLY A 196 15.61 0.00 0.11
C GLY A 196 15.45 1.11 -0.95
N PHE A 197 14.81 2.21 -0.56
CA PHE A 197 14.67 3.45 -1.32
C PHE A 197 14.16 4.57 -0.40
N THR A 198 14.31 5.82 -0.82
CA THR A 198 13.72 6.98 -0.13
C THR A 198 12.26 7.14 -0.54
N VAL A 199 11.33 6.87 0.39
CA VAL A 199 9.89 6.91 0.12
C VAL A 199 9.42 8.30 -0.32
N ALA A 200 9.93 9.35 0.31
CA ALA A 200 9.59 10.73 -0.05
C ALA A 200 9.96 11.08 -1.51
N GLU A 201 11.08 10.56 -2.02
CA GLU A 201 11.49 10.79 -3.42
C GLU A 201 10.70 9.91 -4.38
N TRP A 202 10.42 8.65 -4.03
CA TRP A 202 9.58 7.75 -4.82
C TRP A 202 8.15 8.30 -5.01
N LEU A 203 7.61 8.99 -4.00
CA LEU A 203 6.30 9.64 -4.08
C LEU A 203 6.27 10.83 -5.05
N LYS A 204 7.39 11.53 -5.26
CA LYS A 204 7.51 12.68 -6.16
C LYS A 204 7.69 12.28 -7.62
N ALA A 205 8.23 11.09 -7.87
CA ALA A 205 8.63 10.61 -9.20
C ALA A 205 7.46 10.14 -10.09
N ALA A 206 6.25 10.63 -9.85
CA ALA A 206 5.00 10.16 -10.46
C ALA A 206 4.40 11.20 -11.42
#